data_AF-A0A4V3IGF8-F1
#
_entry.id   AF-A0A4V3IGF8-F1
#
_cell.length_a   1.000
_cell.length_b   1.000
_cell.length_c   1.000
_cell.angle_alpha   90.00
_cell.angle_beta   90.00
_cell.angle_gamma   90.00
#
_symmetry.space_group_name_H-M   'P 1'
#
loop_
_entity.id
_entity.type
_entity.pdbx_description
1 polymer ?
#
loop_
_entity_poly.entity_id
_entity_poly.type
_entity_poly.pdbx_seq_one_letter_code
_entity_poly.pdbx_strand_id
1 'polypeptide(L)'
;MAFNDGRGFTYSAFGYPAAAPFTGNTLQSCSGTATDSPYAQSESQGIPCDMTGGTSGGPRFIGSGSAGYQNSVNSLGYNNVANTMFVPYWVSVIESACAAAA
;
A
#
# COMPACT_ATOMS: atom_id res chain seq x y z
N MET A 1 4.01 13.47 3.06
CA MET A 1 2.90 12.70 2.45
C MET A 1 2.48 13.39 1.17
N ALA A 2 1.88 12.66 0.23
CA ALA A 2 1.32 13.23 -1.00
C ALA A 2 -0.11 12.68 -1.23
N PHE A 3 -1.00 13.55 -1.70
CA PHE A 3 -2.43 13.30 -1.85
C PHE A 3 -2.90 13.81 -3.22
N ASN A 4 -3.98 13.23 -3.76
CA ASN A 4 -4.58 13.61 -5.05
C ASN A 4 -3.62 13.53 -6.25
N ASP A 5 -2.51 12.79 -6.13
CA ASP A 5 -1.57 12.55 -7.23
C ASP A 5 -2.12 11.54 -8.24
N GLY A 6 -1.49 11.44 -9.41
CA GLY A 6 -1.84 10.44 -10.42
C GLY A 6 -1.83 8.98 -9.94
N ARG A 7 -2.35 8.10 -10.81
CA ARG A 7 -2.37 6.64 -10.61
C ARG A 7 -1.21 5.97 -11.36
N GLY A 8 -0.91 4.71 -11.05
CA GLY A 8 0.04 3.90 -11.80
C GLY A 8 1.51 4.17 -11.52
N PHE A 9 1.86 4.83 -10.40
CA PHE A 9 3.27 5.01 -10.03
C PHE A 9 3.95 3.69 -9.68
N THR A 10 5.29 3.71 -9.71
CA THR A 10 6.09 2.68 -9.03
C THR A 10 6.17 3.02 -7.55
N TYR A 11 5.99 2.01 -6.70
CA TYR A 11 5.98 2.17 -5.26
C TYR A 11 6.92 1.20 -4.56
N SER A 12 7.31 1.59 -3.34
CA SER A 12 7.89 0.71 -2.34
C SER A 12 6.98 0.66 -1.11
N ALA A 13 6.52 -0.53 -0.74
CA ALA A 13 5.67 -0.77 0.42
C ALA A 13 6.47 -1.46 1.52
N PHE A 14 6.24 -1.07 2.77
CA PHE A 14 6.94 -1.61 3.93
C PHE A 14 5.95 -2.06 5.01
N GLY A 15 6.34 -3.05 5.81
CA GLY A 15 5.53 -3.48 6.96
C GLY A 15 6.11 -4.68 7.70
N TYR A 16 5.39 -5.14 8.71
CA TYR A 16 5.77 -6.26 9.58
C TYR A 16 4.76 -7.41 9.42
N PRO A 17 4.82 -8.17 8.30
CA PRO A 17 3.95 -9.33 8.12
C PRO A 17 4.19 -10.36 9.23
N ALA A 18 3.11 -10.84 9.84
CA ALA A 18 3.12 -11.65 11.07
C ALA A 18 2.50 -13.04 10.89
N ALA A 19 1.93 -13.35 9.71
CA ALA A 19 1.51 -14.69 9.37
C ALA A 19 2.58 -15.41 8.53
N ALA A 20 2.64 -16.74 8.67
CA ALA A 20 3.60 -17.59 7.99
C ALA A 20 3.65 -17.30 6.47
N PRO A 21 4.85 -17.25 5.85
CA PRO A 21 6.15 -17.65 6.41
C PRO A 21 6.83 -16.58 7.30
N PHE A 22 6.19 -15.43 7.50
CA PHE A 22 6.72 -14.35 8.32
C PHE A 22 6.35 -14.50 9.81
N THR A 23 7.09 -13.78 10.66
CA THR A 23 6.95 -13.84 12.12
C THR A 23 6.56 -12.51 12.77
N GLY A 24 6.50 -11.41 12.00
CA GLY A 24 6.18 -10.07 12.49
C GLY A 24 7.35 -9.32 13.11
N ASN A 25 8.52 -9.97 13.26
CA ASN A 25 9.65 -9.40 14.00
C ASN A 25 10.64 -8.62 13.13
N THR A 26 10.46 -8.64 11.81
CA THR A 26 11.39 -8.02 10.86
C THR A 26 10.63 -7.16 9.87
N LEU A 27 11.22 -6.02 9.51
CA LEU A 27 10.70 -5.15 8.47
C LEU A 27 10.86 -5.86 7.12
N GLN A 28 9.77 -5.95 6.38
CA GLN A 28 9.74 -6.49 5.03
C GLN A 28 9.35 -5.40 4.04
N SER A 29 9.64 -5.63 2.75
CA SER A 29 9.31 -4.68 1.70
C SER A 29 8.91 -5.35 0.40
N CYS A 30 7.99 -4.72 -0.32
CA CYS A 30 7.61 -5.04 -1.69
C CYS A 30 7.82 -3.83 -2.59
N SER A 31 8.06 -4.04 -3.88
CA SER A 31 8.13 -2.94 -4.84
C SER A 31 7.53 -3.34 -6.19
N GLY A 32 6.98 -2.37 -6.90
CA GLY A 32 6.40 -2.60 -8.22
C GLY A 32 5.58 -1.42 -8.73
N THR A 33 5.24 -1.48 -10.01
CA THR A 33 4.32 -0.54 -10.64
C THR A 33 2.89 -0.88 -10.26
N ALA A 34 2.13 0.13 -9.86
CA ALA A 34 0.74 -0.02 -9.47
C ALA A 34 -0.16 -0.32 -10.68
N THR A 35 -1.08 -1.26 -10.49
CA THR A 35 -2.19 -1.53 -11.41
C THR A 35 -3.52 -1.36 -10.69
N ASP A 36 -4.56 -0.96 -11.42
CA ASP A 36 -5.89 -0.84 -10.84
C ASP A 36 -6.41 -2.19 -10.33
N SER A 37 -7.28 -2.12 -9.33
CA SER A 37 -8.01 -3.27 -8.83
C SER A 37 -8.81 -3.94 -9.94
N PRO A 38 -8.87 -5.28 -10.02
CA PRO A 38 -9.71 -5.98 -10.99
C PRO A 38 -11.21 -5.80 -10.71
N TYR A 39 -11.59 -5.19 -9.59
CA TYR A 39 -12.97 -4.94 -9.21
C TYR A 39 -13.39 -3.51 -9.54
N ALA A 40 -14.28 -3.34 -10.51
CA ALA A 40 -14.72 -2.05 -11.03
C ALA A 40 -15.33 -1.08 -9.98
N GLN A 41 -15.76 -1.58 -8.82
CA GLN A 41 -16.28 -0.76 -7.72
C GLN A 41 -15.18 -0.26 -6.76
N SER A 42 -13.93 -0.67 -6.99
CA SER A 42 -12.80 -0.33 -6.12
C SER A 42 -11.91 0.71 -6.77
N GLU A 43 -11.66 1.80 -6.05
CA GLU A 43 -10.65 2.80 -6.41
C GLU A 43 -9.23 2.39 -5.99
N SER A 44 -9.02 1.17 -5.50
CA SER A 44 -7.71 0.75 -5.01
C SER A 44 -6.72 0.42 -6.14
N GLN A 45 -5.43 0.47 -5.78
CA GLN A 45 -4.33 0.09 -6.66
C GLN A 45 -3.45 -0.97 -5.99
N GLY A 46 -2.99 -1.95 -6.75
CA GLY A 46 -2.20 -3.08 -6.29
C GLY A 46 -0.76 -3.04 -6.81
N ILE A 47 0.19 -3.53 -6.03
CA ILE A 47 1.53 -3.92 -6.51
C ILE A 47 1.78 -5.39 -6.16
N PRO A 48 2.66 -6.09 -6.88
CA PRO A 48 3.12 -7.42 -6.50
C PRO A 48 3.72 -7.40 -5.09
N CYS A 49 3.19 -8.22 -4.19
CA CYS A 49 3.62 -8.28 -2.80
C CYS A 49 3.13 -9.55 -2.10
N ASP A 50 4.03 -10.26 -1.45
CA ASP A 50 3.78 -11.50 -0.70
C ASP A 50 3.65 -11.28 0.82
N MET A 51 3.81 -10.04 1.30
CA MET A 51 3.60 -9.72 2.72
C MET A 51 2.20 -10.13 3.18
N THR A 52 2.15 -10.83 4.32
CA THR A 52 0.93 -11.38 4.91
C THR A 52 0.30 -10.44 5.95
N GLY A 53 -0.78 -10.90 6.59
CA GLY A 53 -1.44 -10.18 7.69
C GLY A 53 -0.46 -9.73 8.77
N GLY A 54 -0.66 -8.52 9.31
CA GLY A 54 0.30 -7.80 10.15
C GLY A 54 0.97 -6.62 9.43
N THR A 55 1.05 -6.67 8.09
CA THR A 55 1.57 -5.56 7.28
C THR A 55 0.60 -4.38 7.11
N SER A 56 -0.69 -4.58 7.41
CA SER A 56 -1.74 -3.55 7.25
C SER A 56 -1.41 -2.29 8.05
N GLY A 57 -1.59 -1.12 7.42
CA GLY A 57 -1.18 0.18 7.95
C GLY A 57 0.27 0.57 7.64
N GLY A 58 1.10 -0.37 7.19
CA GLY A 58 2.47 -0.10 6.75
C GLY A 58 2.54 0.90 5.58
N PRO A 59 3.58 1.76 5.52
CA PRO A 59 3.61 2.86 4.57
C PRO A 59 3.93 2.40 3.15
N ARG A 60 3.35 3.10 2.18
CA ARG A 60 3.71 2.99 0.76
C ARG A 60 4.25 4.32 0.23
N PHE A 61 5.48 4.29 -0.29
CA PHE A 61 6.20 5.44 -0.81
C PHE A 61 6.29 5.42 -2.33
N ILE A 62 6.11 6.58 -2.97
CA ILE A 62 6.35 6.75 -4.40
C ILE A 62 7.85 6.56 -4.69
N GLY A 63 8.16 5.74 -5.69
CA GLY A 63 9.52 5.44 -6.12
C GLY A 63 10.17 4.26 -5.39
N SER A 64 11.50 4.24 -5.39
CA SER A 64 12.32 3.19 -4.79
C SER A 64 12.74 3.54 -3.36
N GLY A 65 12.45 2.68 -2.41
CA GLY A 65 12.84 2.84 -1.01
C GLY A 65 11.90 3.74 -0.21
N SER A 66 12.35 4.13 0.98
CA SER A 66 11.57 4.89 1.98
C SER A 66 11.76 6.41 1.93
N ALA A 67 12.64 6.91 1.05
CA ALA A 67 12.94 8.33 0.94
C ALA A 67 11.88 9.14 0.15
N GLY A 68 10.99 8.46 -0.58
CA GLY A 68 9.93 9.09 -1.36
C GLY A 68 8.80 9.64 -0.50
N TYR A 69 7.81 10.27 -1.14
CA TYR A 69 6.59 10.68 -0.44
C TYR A 69 5.70 9.48 -0.14
N GLN A 70 5.26 9.34 1.12
CA GLN A 70 4.21 8.39 1.44
C GLN A 70 2.91 8.82 0.77
N ASN A 71 2.29 7.90 0.04
CA ASN A 71 1.11 8.13 -0.78
C ASN A 71 0.08 6.99 -0.68
N SER A 72 0.27 6.05 0.25
CA SER A 72 -0.79 5.17 0.73
C SER A 72 -0.38 4.38 1.97
N VAL A 73 -1.22 3.41 2.37
CA VAL A 73 -0.94 2.38 3.38
C VAL A 73 -1.36 1.00 2.89
N ASN A 74 -0.62 -0.05 3.27
CA ASN A 74 -1.01 -1.44 3.03
C ASN A 74 -2.41 -1.68 3.62
N SER A 75 -3.35 -2.18 2.82
CA SER A 75 -4.75 -2.28 3.25
C SER A 75 -5.26 -3.70 3.17
N LEU A 76 -5.32 -4.27 1.96
CA LEU A 76 -6.00 -5.54 1.74
C LEU A 76 -5.34 -6.37 0.62
N GLY A 77 -5.56 -7.68 0.69
CA GLY A 77 -5.44 -8.59 -0.45
C GLY A 77 -6.80 -9.19 -0.79
N TYR A 78 -6.99 -9.66 -2.02
CA TYR A 78 -8.16 -10.43 -2.40
C TYR A 78 -7.82 -11.92 -2.44
N ASN A 79 -8.70 -12.78 -1.93
CA ASN A 79 -8.44 -14.23 -1.85
C ASN A 79 -8.17 -14.89 -3.21
N ASN A 80 -8.72 -14.34 -4.29
CA ASN A 80 -8.56 -14.80 -5.67
C ASN A 80 -7.50 -14.01 -6.46
N VAL A 81 -6.81 -13.06 -5.84
CA VAL A 81 -5.70 -12.31 -6.46
C VAL A 81 -4.45 -12.53 -5.61
N ALA A 82 -3.68 -13.55 -5.97
CA ALA A 82 -2.49 -13.94 -5.23
C ALA A 82 -1.41 -12.84 -5.27
N ASN A 83 -0.61 -12.78 -4.20
CA ASN A 83 0.63 -11.99 -4.13
C ASN A 83 0.47 -10.54 -4.59
N THR A 84 -0.65 -9.88 -4.23
CA THR A 84 -0.90 -8.49 -4.58
C THR A 84 -1.42 -7.74 -3.35
N MET A 85 -0.76 -6.62 -3.01
CA MET A 85 -1.17 -5.74 -1.92
C MET A 85 -1.89 -4.52 -2.49
N PHE A 86 -3.19 -4.41 -2.23
CA PHE A 86 -4.02 -3.28 -2.61
C PHE A 86 -4.07 -2.23 -1.52
N VAL A 87 -4.12 -0.97 -1.97
CA VAL A 87 -4.09 0.21 -1.10
C VAL A 87 -5.15 1.22 -1.56
N PRO A 88 -5.70 2.03 -0.65
CA PRO A 88 -6.64 3.09 -1.02
C PRO A 88 -5.95 4.16 -1.87
N TYR A 89 -6.68 4.72 -2.81
CA TYR A 89 -6.27 5.95 -3.47
C TYR A 89 -6.50 7.14 -2.52
N TRP A 90 -5.42 7.88 -2.24
CA TRP A 90 -5.44 8.99 -1.28
C TRP A 90 -5.97 10.27 -1.91
N VAL A 91 -7.28 10.46 -1.81
CA VAL A 91 -8.00 11.66 -2.26
C VAL A 91 -8.21 12.68 -1.14
N SER A 92 -8.85 13.80 -1.46
CA SER A 92 -9.13 14.94 -0.57
C SER A 92 -9.78 14.57 0.77
N VAL A 93 -10.59 13.51 0.82
CA VAL A 93 -11.18 13.02 2.08
C VAL A 93 -10.10 12.53 3.05
N ILE A 94 -9.09 11.83 2.55
CA ILE A 94 -7.98 11.31 3.36
C ILE A 94 -7.01 12.45 3.74
N GLU A 95 -6.78 13.39 2.82
CA GLU A 95 -6.02 14.61 3.11
C GLU A 95 -6.65 15.42 4.25
N SER A 96 -7.98 15.63 4.19
CA SER A 96 -8.73 16.35 5.22
C SER A 96 -8.67 15.63 6.57
N ALA A 97 -8.81 14.30 6.58
CA ALA A 97 -8.67 13.49 7.78
C ALA A 97 -7.26 13.60 8.38
N CYS A 98 -6.23 13.61 7.53
CA CYS A 98 -4.85 13.79 7.97
C CYS A 98 -4.60 15.18 8.56
N ALA A 99 -5.15 16.23 7.95
CA ALA A 99 -5.01 17.61 8.45
C ALA A 99 -5.71 17.80 9.79
N ALA A 100 -6.86 17.14 10.02
CA ALA A 100 -7.59 17.20 11.28
C ALA A 100 -6.89 16.42 12.42
N ALA A 101 -5.96 15.52 12.11
CA ALA A 101 -5.22 14.72 13.07
C ALA A 101 -3.85 15.33 13.46
N ALA A 102 -3.46 16.44 12.82
CA ALA A 102 -2.23 17.17 13.08
C ALA A 102 -2.39 18.18 14.22
#